data_AF-A0A9Q5ZVK9-F1
#
_entry.id   AF-A0A9Q5ZVK9-F1
#
_cell.length_a   1.000
_cell.length_b   1.000
_cell.length_c   1.000
_cell.angle_alpha   90.00
_cell.angle_beta   90.00
_cell.angle_gamma   90.00
#
_symmetry.space_group_name_H-M   'P 1'
#
loop_
_entity.id
_entity.type
_entity.pdbx_description
1 polymer ?
#
loop_
_entity_poly.entity_id
_entity_poly.type
_entity_poly.pdbx_seq_one_letter_code
_entity_poly.pdbx_strand_id
1 'polypeptide(L)' 'SLKVAARMIEDGELDKRVARRYAGWNGELGQQILNGQMTLSDIAQYAAQHQLAPQHRSGQQEQLENLVNHYLFDK' A
#
# COMPACT_ATOMS: atom_id res chain seq x y z
N SER A 1 -7.95 -16.16 19.36
CA SER A 1 -8.05 -15.59 18.00
C SER A 1 -8.74 -14.21 18.00
N LEU A 2 -10.01 -14.09 18.41
CA LEU A 2 -10.75 -12.82 18.32
C LEU A 2 -10.11 -11.62 19.04
N LYS A 3 -9.72 -11.77 20.31
CA LYS A 3 -9.09 -10.68 21.09
C LYS A 3 -7.77 -10.19 20.48
N VAL A 4 -6.98 -11.12 19.93
CA VAL A 4 -5.72 -10.78 19.24
C VAL A 4 -6.01 -10.02 17.95
N ALA A 5 -6.98 -10.47 17.15
CA ALA A 5 -7.40 -9.78 15.94
C ALA A 5 -7.91 -8.36 16.23
N ALA A 6 -8.73 -8.19 17.29
CA ALA A 6 -9.17 -6.88 17.73
C ALA A 6 -7.98 -5.96 18.08
N ARG A 7 -7.03 -6.45 18.89
CA ARG A 7 -5.79 -5.72 19.23
C ARG A 7 -4.99 -5.32 17.98
N MET A 8 -4.82 -6.23 17.01
CA MET A 8 -4.10 -5.92 15.76
C MET A 8 -4.77 -4.81 14.95
N ILE A 9 -6.11 -4.80 14.90
CA ILE A 9 -6.89 -3.76 14.20
C ILE A 9 -6.81 -2.44 14.96
N GLU A 10 -6.95 -2.47 16.29
CA GLU A 10 -6.87 -1.29 17.16
C GLU A 10 -5.50 -0.61 17.07
N ASP A 11 -4.41 -1.39 17.07
CA ASP A 11 -3.05 -0.87 16.90
C ASP A 11 -2.79 -0.36 15.47
N GLY A 12 -3.45 -0.96 14.48
CA GLY A 12 -3.46 -0.55 13.08
C GLY A 12 -2.11 -0.68 12.36
N GLU A 13 -1.16 -1.47 12.88
CA GLU A 13 0.18 -1.57 12.28
C GLU A 13 0.16 -2.19 10.87
N LEU A 14 -0.68 -3.20 10.65
CA LEU A 14 -0.88 -3.79 9.33
C LEU A 14 -1.48 -2.76 8.36
N ASP A 15 -2.49 -2.01 8.79
CA ASP A 15 -3.14 -0.98 7.98
C ASP A 15 -2.18 0.14 7.59
N LYS A 16 -1.32 0.59 8.53
CA LYS A 16 -0.26 1.58 8.24
C LYS A 16 0.70 1.08 7.17
N ARG A 17 1.04 -0.21 7.17
CA ARG A 17 1.94 -0.81 6.15
C ARG A 17 1.27 -0.92 4.79
N VAL A 18 -0.01 -1.29 4.74
CA VAL A 18 -0.82 -1.27 3.51
C VAL A 18 -0.93 0.17 2.97
N ALA A 19 -1.31 1.13 3.80
CA ALA A 19 -1.41 2.54 3.42
C ALA A 19 -0.08 3.07 2.87
N ARG A 20 1.05 2.75 3.51
CA ARG A 20 2.39 3.12 3.04
C ARG A 20 2.72 2.50 1.68
N ARG A 21 2.32 1.24 1.45
CA ARG A 21 2.54 0.55 0.17
C ARG A 21 1.80 1.23 -0.97
N TYR A 22 0.55 1.64 -0.74
CA TYR A 22 -0.29 2.25 -1.76
C TYR A 22 -0.31 3.78 -1.74
N ALA A 23 0.53 4.43 -0.93
CA ALA A 23 0.55 5.89 -0.77
C ALA A 23 0.70 6.68 -2.09
N GLY A 24 1.35 6.10 -3.11
CA GLY A 24 1.47 6.74 -4.43
C GLY A 24 0.13 6.99 -5.13
N TRP A 25 -0.89 6.19 -4.82
CA TRP A 25 -2.25 6.38 -5.36
C TRP A 25 -2.98 7.57 -4.76
N ASN A 26 -2.54 8.07 -3.61
CA ASN A 26 -3.08 9.29 -3.00
C ASN A 26 -2.48 10.57 -3.60
N GLY A 27 -1.45 10.44 -4.45
CA GLY A 27 -0.88 11.57 -5.19
C GLY A 27 -1.76 11.99 -6.37
N GLU A 28 -1.43 13.14 -6.95
CA GLU A 28 -2.21 13.77 -8.02
C GLU A 28 -2.49 12.82 -9.20
N LEU A 29 -1.44 12.24 -9.79
CA LEU A 29 -1.57 11.28 -10.88
C LEU A 29 -2.45 10.07 -10.51
N GLY A 30 -2.22 9.52 -9.31
CA GLY A 30 -2.98 8.37 -8.81
C GLY A 30 -4.47 8.68 -8.68
N GLN A 31 -4.81 9.86 -8.16
CA GLN A 31 -6.19 10.32 -8.02
C GLN A 31 -6.84 10.63 -9.37
N GLN A 32 -6.13 11.23 -10.31
CA GLN A 32 -6.66 11.45 -11.67
C GLN A 32 -7.00 10.13 -12.36
N ILE A 33 -6.15 9.11 -12.22
CA ILE A 33 -6.42 7.76 -12.75
C ILE A 33 -7.62 7.13 -12.05
N LEU A 34 -7.64 7.11 -10.71
CA LEU A 34 -8.71 6.45 -9.93
C LEU A 34 -10.08 7.09 -10.12
N ASN A 35 -10.13 8.41 -10.34
CA ASN A 35 -11.37 9.13 -10.59
C ASN A 35 -11.81 9.09 -12.06
N GLY A 36 -11.12 8.32 -12.92
CA GLY A 36 -11.46 8.18 -14.33
C GLY A 36 -11.22 9.44 -15.17
N GLN A 37 -10.35 10.33 -14.70
CA GLN A 37 -10.06 11.62 -15.36
C GLN A 37 -8.98 11.50 -16.45
N MET A 38 -8.36 10.33 -16.60
CA MET A 38 -7.37 10.05 -17.63
C MET A 38 -7.81 8.86 -18.49
N THR A 39 -7.70 9.01 -19.80
CA THR A 39 -7.81 7.91 -20.74
C THR A 39 -6.50 7.12 -20.81
N LEU A 40 -6.53 5.96 -21.48
CA LEU A 40 -5.30 5.20 -21.75
C LEU A 40 -4.26 6.01 -22.57
N SER A 41 -4.70 6.88 -23.48
CA SER A 41 -3.80 7.72 -24.28
C SER A 41 -3.10 8.76 -23.40
N ASP A 42 -3.83 9.38 -22.48
CA ASP A 42 -3.27 10.39 -21.57
C ASP A 42 -2.21 9.76 -20.66
N ILE A 43 -2.47 8.57 -20.13
CA ILE A 43 -1.54 7.82 -19.27
C ILE A 43 -0.27 7.45 -20.05
N ALA A 44 -0.41 6.96 -21.29
CA ALA A 44 0.73 6.60 -22.12
C ALA A 44 1.62 7.81 -22.44
N GLN A 45 1.00 8.96 -22.76
CA GLN A 45 1.72 10.20 -23.01
C GLN A 45 2.44 10.70 -21.75
N TYR A 46 1.76 10.71 -20.60
CA TYR A 46 2.35 11.10 -19.31
C TYR A 46 3.57 10.23 -18.98
N ALA A 47 3.46 8.91 -19.15
CA ALA A 47 4.57 7.99 -18.88
C ALA A 47 5.80 8.26 -19.77
N ALA A 48 5.58 8.52 -21.07
CA ALA A 48 6.66 8.83 -22.00
C ALA A 48 7.32 10.18 -21.72
N GLN A 49 6.52 11.23 -21.47
CA GLN A 49 7.01 12.59 -21.21
C GLN A 49 7.82 12.68 -19.92
N HIS A 50 7.36 12.01 -18.86
CA HIS A 50 8.02 12.00 -17.57
C HIS A 50 9.08 10.89 -17.41
N GLN A 51 9.32 10.10 -18.46
CA GLN A 51 10.28 8.97 -18.45
C GLN A 51 10.06 8.07 -17.23
N LEU A 52 8.79 7.77 -16.96
CA LEU A 52 8.37 7.06 -15.76
C LEU A 52 9.06 5.69 -15.67
N ALA A 53 9.89 5.53 -14.64
CA ALA A 53 10.57 4.27 -14.33
C ALA A 53 10.24 3.83 -12.89
N PRO A 54 9.01 3.34 -12.63
CA PRO A 54 8.59 2.93 -11.30
C PRO A 54 9.49 1.84 -10.74
N GLN A 55 9.91 1.99 -9.48
CA GLN A 55 10.68 0.98 -8.77
C GLN A 55 9.75 0.13 -7.92
N HIS A 56 9.86 -1.19 -8.06
CA HIS A 56 9.12 -2.11 -7.22
C HIS A 56 9.50 -1.93 -5.75
N ARG A 57 8.53 -2.10 -4.86
CA ARG A 57 8.73 -2.10 -3.41
C ARG A 57 8.52 -3.51 -2.87
N SER A 58 9.42 -3.96 -2.00
CA SER A 58 9.30 -5.24 -1.29
C SER A 58 7.92 -5.38 -0.62
N GLY A 59 7.37 -6.59 -0.65
CA GLY A 59 6.12 -6.92 0.05
C GLY A 59 6.28 -7.08 1.56
N GLN A 60 7.51 -7.20 2.05
CA GLN A 60 7.81 -7.39 3.48
C GLN A 60 7.08 -8.58 4.12
N GLN A 61 6.74 -9.62 3.35
CA GLN A 61 5.90 -10.73 3.81
C GLN A 61 6.42 -11.36 5.10
N GLU A 62 7.71 -11.74 5.14
CA GLU A 62 8.35 -12.35 6.31
C GLU A 62 8.27 -11.43 7.56
N GLN A 63 8.44 -10.12 7.37
CA GLN A 63 8.32 -9.16 8.47
C GLN A 63 6.87 -9.01 8.96
N LEU A 64 5.90 -9.08 8.05
CA LEU A 64 4.48 -9.03 8.38
C LEU A 64 4.03 -10.32 9.10
N GLU A 65 4.52 -11.48 8.66
CA GLU A 65 4.29 -12.75 9.36
C GLU A 65 4.88 -12.72 10.78
N ASN A 66 6.09 -12.20 10.94
CA ASN A 66 6.70 -12.01 12.26
C ASN A 66 5.92 -11.03 13.15
N LEU A 67 5.38 -9.95 12.57
CA LEU A 67 4.52 -9.02 13.30
C LEU A 67 3.24 -9.72 13.80
N VAL A 68 2.59 -10.53 12.96
CA VAL A 68 1.42 -11.30 13.37
C VAL A 68 1.79 -12.30 14.47
N ASN A 69 2.94 -12.96 14.38
CA ASN A 69 3.43 -13.85 15.44
C ASN A 69 3.67 -13.12 16.77
N HIS A 70 4.23 -11.90 16.74
CA HIS A 70 4.36 -11.05 17.93
C HIS A 70 3.00 -10.83 18.60
N TYR A 71 1.96 -10.52 17.82
CA TYR A 71 0.60 -10.39 18.35
C TYR A 71 0.00 -11.69 18.90
N LEU A 72 0.39 -12.84 18.38
CA LEU A 72 -0.14 -14.14 18.80
C LEU A 72 0.50 -14.66 20.10
N PHE A 73 1.79 -14.42 20.28
CA PHE A 73 2.58 -15.10 21.31
C PHE A 73 3.12 -14.18 22.41
N ASP A 74 3.29 -12.89 22.12
CA ASP A 74 3.80 -11.95 23.12
C ASP A 74 2.63 -11.41 23.95
N LYS A 75 2.77 -11.55 25.28
CA LYS A 75 1.75 -11.20 26.27
C LYS A 75 1.55 -9.69 26.36
#